data_AF-A0A358V1K4-F1
#
_entry.id   AF-A0A358V1K4-F1
#
_cell.length_a   1.000
_cell.length_b   1.000
_cell.length_c   1.000
_cell.angle_alpha   90.00
_cell.angle_beta   90.00
_cell.angle_gamma   90.00
#
_symmetry.space_group_name_H-M   'P 1'
#
loop_
_entity.id
_entity.type
_entity.pdbx_description
1 polymer ?
#
loop_
_entity_poly.entity_id
_entity_poly.type
_entity_poly.pdbx_seq_one_letter_code
_entity_poly.pdbx_strand_id
1 'polypeptide(L)' 'MSPSLFRIKGYRFYFLSNEENRMHVHIICADGEAKFWLEPIVSMATYHKLNAK' A
#
# COMPACT_ATOMS: atom_id res chain seq x y z
N MET A 1 6.74 -3.57 14.10
CA MET A 1 5.57 -3.91 13.26
C MET A 1 5.31 -2.76 12.30
N SER A 2 5.25 -3.01 11.00
CA SER A 2 4.93 -1.96 10.02
C SER A 2 3.46 -1.54 10.08
N PRO A 3 3.15 -0.24 10.00
CA PRO A 3 1.78 0.25 10.02
C PRO A 3 0.98 -0.31 8.83
N SER A 4 -0.27 -0.68 9.09
CA SER A 4 -1.18 -1.16 8.03
C SER A 4 -1.81 0.06 7.34
N LEU A 5 -1.72 0.09 6.01
CA LEU A 5 -2.34 1.11 5.17
C LEU A 5 -3.84 0.87 5.02
N PHE A 6 -4.19 -0.37 4.71
CA PHE A 6 -5.56 -0.75 4.36
C PHE A 6 -5.77 -2.23 4.64
N ARG A 7 -7.00 -2.60 4.98
CA ARG A 7 -7.41 -3.99 5.16
C ARG A 7 -8.76 -4.22 4.51
N ILE A 8 -8.85 -5.27 3.69
CA ILE A 8 -10.10 -5.67 3.04
C ILE A 8 -10.08 -7.18 2.80
N LYS A 9 -11.16 -7.88 3.15
CA LYS A 9 -11.35 -9.32 2.85
C LYS A 9 -10.13 -10.21 3.15
N GLY A 10 -9.44 -9.98 4.28
CA GLY A 10 -8.25 -10.75 4.67
C GLY A 10 -6.93 -10.32 4.03
N TYR A 11 -6.94 -9.32 3.15
CA TYR A 11 -5.73 -8.68 2.61
C TYR A 11 -5.30 -7.53 3.51
N ARG A 12 -4.00 -7.45 3.82
CA ARG A 12 -3.38 -6.34 4.55
C ARG A 12 -2.32 -5.68 3.69
N PHE A 13 -2.48 -4.38 3.48
CA PHE A 13 -1.55 -3.53 2.74
C PHE A 13 -0.64 -2.80 3.73
N TYR A 14 0.67 -2.72 3.46
CA TYR A 14 1.63 -2.01 4.32
C TYR A 14 2.88 -1.56 3.57
N PHE A 15 3.56 -0.55 4.12
CA PHE A 15 4.90 -0.14 3.70
C PHE A 15 5.97 -0.93 4.48
N LEU A 16 7.02 -1.38 3.80
CA LEU A 16 8.17 -2.04 4.43
C LEU A 16 9.41 -1.14 4.33
N SER A 17 9.55 -0.24 5.31
CA SER A 17 10.53 0.86 5.27
C SER A 17 12.01 0.47 5.34
N ASN A 18 12.34 -0.78 5.64
CA ASN A 18 13.73 -1.26 5.80
C ASN A 18 14.17 -2.26 4.71
N GLU A 19 13.50 -2.27 3.56
CA GLU A 19 13.81 -3.20 2.47
C GLU A 19 14.59 -2.53 1.32
N GLU A 20 14.06 -1.45 0.75
CA GLU A 20 14.60 -0.84 -0.48
C GLU A 20 14.13 0.62 -0.58
N ASN A 21 14.90 1.46 -1.28
CA ASN A 21 14.62 2.88 -1.42
C ASN A 21 13.44 3.19 -2.37
N ARG A 22 13.19 2.35 -3.37
CA ARG A 22 12.11 2.56 -4.34
C ARG A 22 10.74 2.36 -3.67
N MET A 23 9.81 3.30 -3.86
CA MET A 23 8.48 3.23 -3.25
C MET A 23 7.69 2.00 -3.69
N HIS A 24 7.15 1.27 -2.72
CA HIS A 24 6.39 0.04 -2.95
C HIS A 24 5.41 -0.26 -1.83
N VAL A 25 4.36 -1.02 -2.12
CA VAL A 25 3.40 -1.53 -1.13
C VAL A 25 3.47 -3.05 -1.13
N HIS A 26 3.53 -3.62 0.08
CA HIS A 26 3.36 -5.05 0.31
C HIS A 26 1.90 -5.37 0.62
N ILE A 27 1.44 -6.50 0.11
CA ILE A 27 0.11 -7.05 0.37
C ILE A 27 0.29 -8.47 0.89
N ILE A 28 -0.32 -8.79 2.02
CA ILE A 28 -0.31 -10.14 2.57
C ILE A 28 -1.73 -10.64 2.82
N CYS A 29 -1.98 -11.92 2.57
CA CYS A 29 -3.20 -12.64 2.92
C CYS A 29 -2.86 -14.06 3.42
N ALA A 30 -3.89 -14.87 3.68
CA ALA A 30 -3.72 -16.26 4.14
C ALA A 30 -2.92 -17.12 3.13
N ASP A 31 -3.05 -16.83 1.84
CA ASP A 31 -2.47 -17.65 0.76
C ASP A 31 -1.08 -17.16 0.30
N GLY A 32 -0.62 -16.01 0.78
CA GLY A 32 0.72 -15.50 0.43
C GLY A 32 0.88 -13.99 0.48
N GLU A 33 1.94 -13.54 -0.20
CA GLU A 33 2.39 -12.15 -0.21
C GLU A 33 2.66 -11.64 -1.64
N ALA A 34 2.54 -10.33 -1.83
CA ALA A 34 2.82 -9.65 -3.09
C ALA A 34 3.45 -8.27 -2.83
N LYS A 35 4.30 -7.83 -3.78
CA LYS A 35 4.99 -6.53 -3.74
C LYS A 35 4.70 -5.74 -5.01
N PHE A 36 4.24 -4.49 -4.84
CA PHE A 36 3.90 -3.59 -5.94
C PHE A 36 4.80 -2.37 -5.92
N TRP A 37 5.44 -2.04 -7.04
CA TRP A 37 6.15 -0.77 -7.22
C TRP A 37 5.16 0.37 -7.48
N LEU A 38 5.42 1.53 -6.88
CA LEU A 38 4.61 2.73 -7.10
C LEU A 38 5.07 3.58 -8.29
N GLU A 39 6.04 3.09 -9.06
CA GLU A 39 6.57 3.75 -10.24
C GLU A 39 6.83 2.71 -11.33
N PRO A 40 6.67 3.05 -12.63
CA PRO A 40 6.41 4.38 -13.17
C PRO A 40 4.92 4.62 -13.47
N ILE A 41 3.96 4.45 -12.56
CA ILE A 41 3.53 5.57 -11.70
C ILE A 41 2.31 5.10 -10.89
N VAL A 42 2.30 5.42 -9.62
CA VAL A 42 1.14 5.54 -8.74
C VAL A 42 1.09 7.00 -8.33
N SER A 43 0.00 7.70 -8.64
CA SER A 43 -0.11 9.12 -8.32
C SER A 43 -1.47 9.43 -7.70
N MET A 44 -1.46 10.15 -6.57
CA MET A 44 -2.58 11.01 -6.22
C MET A 44 -2.14 12.45 -6.38
N ALA A 45 -2.89 13.15 -7.22
CA ALA A 45 -2.49 14.37 -7.88
C ALA A 45 -2.84 15.65 -7.10
N THR A 46 -3.66 15.58 -6.04
CA THR A 46 -4.02 16.60 -5.01
C THR A 46 -5.34 16.17 -4.37
N TYR A 47 -5.77 16.76 -3.24
CA TYR A 47 -7.15 16.58 -2.72
C TYR A 47 -7.64 17.75 -1.85
N HIS A 48 -8.94 18.04 -1.84
CA HIS A 48 -9.56 19.04 -0.96
C HIS A 48 -11.07 18.79 -0.74
N LYS A 49 -11.55 18.83 0.52
CA LYS A 49 -12.93 18.48 0.93
C LYS A 49 -13.46 17.14 0.39
N LEU A 50 -12.58 16.16 0.18
CA LEU A 50 -12.98 14.84 -0.31
C LEU A 50 -13.98 14.21 0.69
N ASN A 51 -15.22 13.98 0.27
CA ASN A 51 -16.20 13.16 0.98
C ASN A 51 -16.58 11.97 0.10
N ALA A 52 -16.15 10.79 0.50
CA ALA A 52 -16.57 9.54 -0.10
C ALA A 52 -17.87 9.13 0.59
N LYS A 53 -19.00 9.15 -0.12
CA LYS A 53 -20.17 8.40 0.35
C LYS A 53 -19.81 6.92 0.47
#